data_AF-A0A2E0DT00-F1
#
_entry.id   AF-A0A2E0DT00-F1
#
_cell.length_a   1.000
_cell.length_b   1.000
_cell.length_c   1.000
_cell.angle_alpha   90.00
_cell.angle_beta   90.00
_cell.angle_gamma   90.00
#
_symmetry.space_group_name_H-M   'P 1'
#
loop_
_entity.id
_entity.type
_entity.pdbx_description
1 polymer ?
#
loop_
_entity_poly.entity_id
_entity_poly.type
_entity_poly.pdbx_seq_one_letter_code
_entity_poly.pdbx_strand_id
1 'polypeptide(L)'
;MPFADVGDRVNPKFVLAYVVPRGNPRSVLNSGSILMVQHPQRGWEFPGGHIEEGETPQQALERELGEEVGGCGEILAWNKTYYPNGWVGLVVVDDENLPFSEPTWEVIDQHVSTVKWFTELPEFTHWDIQEVVDLSKWLDSIELGHE
;
A
#
# COMPACT_ATOMS: atom_id res chain seq x y z
N MET A 1 -6.45 -36.92 -16.18
CA MET A 1 -6.23 -36.15 -14.93
C MET A 1 -4.80 -35.64 -14.97
N PRO A 2 -4.55 -34.33 -14.99
CA PRO A 2 -3.22 -33.79 -14.76
C PRO A 2 -3.08 -33.32 -13.30
N PHE A 3 -2.00 -33.80 -12.70
CA PHE A 3 -1.35 -33.43 -11.45
C PHE A 3 -1.75 -32.05 -10.90
N ALA A 4 -2.39 -32.06 -9.73
CA ALA A 4 -2.43 -30.91 -8.85
C ALA A 4 -1.00 -30.63 -8.38
N ASP A 5 -0.43 -29.56 -8.91
CA ASP A 5 0.67 -28.80 -8.32
C ASP A 5 0.19 -28.32 -6.94
N VAL A 6 0.30 -29.16 -5.91
CA VAL A 6 0.10 -28.80 -4.50
C VAL A 6 1.43 -28.23 -3.98
N GLY A 7 1.93 -27.19 -4.63
CA GLY A 7 2.64 -26.15 -3.90
C GLY A 7 1.54 -25.39 -3.19
N ASP A 8 1.56 -25.33 -1.86
CA ASP A 8 0.63 -24.51 -1.09
C ASP A 8 0.77 -23.07 -1.59
N ARG A 9 -0.06 -22.70 -2.57
CA ARG A 9 -0.15 -21.33 -3.08
C ARG A 9 -0.83 -20.60 -1.96
N VAL A 10 -0.03 -20.10 -1.02
CA VAL A 10 -0.48 -19.15 -0.01
C VAL A 10 -0.87 -17.89 -0.78
N ASN A 11 -2.06 -17.92 -1.36
CA ASN A 11 -2.68 -16.76 -1.93
C ASN A 11 -3.09 -15.89 -0.73
N PRO A 12 -2.64 -14.63 -0.69
CA PRO A 12 -3.08 -13.72 0.35
C PRO A 12 -4.60 -13.55 0.25
N LYS A 13 -5.22 -13.27 1.39
CA LYS A 13 -6.63 -12.91 1.46
C LYS A 13 -6.85 -11.41 1.22
N PHE A 14 -5.82 -10.60 1.47
CA PHE A 14 -5.85 -9.16 1.32
C PHE A 14 -4.49 -8.63 0.86
N VAL A 15 -4.49 -7.44 0.29
CA VAL A 15 -3.29 -6.74 -0.18
C VAL A 15 -3.30 -5.31 0.32
N LEU A 16 -2.12 -4.80 0.64
CA LEU A 16 -1.94 -3.43 1.09
C LEU A 16 -0.86 -2.76 0.25
N ALA A 17 -1.04 -1.48 -0.04
CA ALA A 17 -0.09 -0.69 -0.79
C ALA A 17 0.69 0.21 0.17
N TYR A 18 1.99 -0.02 0.23
CA TYR A 18 2.93 0.93 0.79
C TYR A 18 3.33 1.90 -0.32
N VAL A 19 2.66 3.05 -0.38
CA VAL A 19 2.83 4.00 -1.48
C VAL A 19 3.86 5.07 -1.15
N VAL A 20 4.82 5.28 -2.04
CA VAL A 20 5.84 6.34 -1.96
C VAL A 20 5.90 7.14 -3.26
N PRO A 21 6.27 8.44 -3.21
CA PRO A 21 6.40 9.24 -4.42
C PRO A 21 7.67 8.88 -5.20
N ARG A 22 7.61 8.93 -6.53
CA ARG A 22 8.74 8.65 -7.41
C ARG A 22 9.88 9.64 -7.24
N GLY A 23 9.58 10.91 -6.95
CA GLY A 23 10.59 11.93 -6.67
C GLY A 23 11.37 11.70 -5.37
N ASN A 24 10.81 10.95 -4.41
CA ASN A 24 11.45 10.62 -3.14
C ASN A 24 10.98 9.25 -2.61
N PRO A 25 11.49 8.13 -3.16
CA PRO A 25 11.03 6.77 -2.84
C PRO A 25 11.50 6.26 -1.47
N ARG A 26 11.78 7.16 -0.52
CA ARG A 26 12.23 6.83 0.83
C ARG A 26 11.05 6.53 1.75
N SER A 27 11.32 5.78 2.81
CA SER A 27 10.34 5.56 3.87
C SER A 27 10.11 6.83 4.69
N VAL A 28 8.93 6.95 5.29
CA VAL A 28 8.57 8.07 6.18
C VAL A 28 9.54 8.24 7.36
N LEU A 29 10.24 7.16 7.76
CA LEU A 29 11.28 7.21 8.79
C LEU A 29 12.59 7.88 8.32
N ASN A 30 12.86 7.88 7.01
CA ASN A 30 14.09 8.39 6.40
C ASN A 30 13.82 9.66 5.55
N SER A 31 13.01 10.58 6.09
CA SER A 31 12.62 11.83 5.41
C SER A 31 11.87 11.61 4.09
N GLY A 32 11.25 10.44 3.93
CA GLY A 32 10.30 10.14 2.88
C GLY A 32 8.88 10.54 3.25
N SER A 33 7.95 10.09 2.44
CA SER A 33 6.52 10.28 2.65
C SER A 33 5.80 8.96 2.41
N ILE A 34 4.67 8.78 3.08
CA ILE A 34 3.79 7.65 2.87
C ILE A 34 2.37 8.12 2.55
N LEU A 35 1.72 7.50 1.58
CA LEU A 35 0.31 7.76 1.29
C LEU A 35 -0.58 6.90 2.16
N MET A 36 -1.57 7.52 2.78
CA MET A 36 -2.58 6.82 3.57
C MET A 36 -3.98 7.30 3.20
N VAL A 37 -4.95 6.43 3.40
CA VAL A 37 -6.37 6.71 3.20
C VAL A 37 -7.07 6.75 4.55
N GLN A 38 -8.00 7.69 4.73
CA GLN A 38 -8.75 7.85 5.95
C GLN A 38 -10.15 7.30 5.77
N HIS A 39 -10.45 6.20 6.45
CA HIS A 39 -11.80 5.70 6.55
C HIS A 39 -12.56 6.46 7.65
N PRO A 40 -13.80 6.93 7.40
CA PRO A 40 -14.54 7.83 8.30
C PRO A 40 -14.79 7.26 9.70
N GLN A 41 -14.73 5.94 9.87
CA GLN A 41 -14.93 5.27 11.16
C GLN A 41 -13.66 4.64 11.74
N ARG A 42 -12.64 4.33 10.92
CA ARG A 42 -11.46 3.55 11.34
C ARG A 42 -10.20 4.41 11.49
N GLY A 43 -10.19 5.59 10.88
CA GLY A 43 -9.03 6.48 10.87
C GLY A 43 -8.13 6.22 9.68
N TRP A 44 -6.84 6.55 9.83
CA TRP A 44 -5.84 6.40 8.77
C TRP A 44 -5.38 4.95 8.64
N GLU A 45 -5.39 4.44 7.42
CA GLU A 45 -4.96 3.10 7.05
C GLU A 45 -4.18 3.10 5.72
N PHE A 46 -3.45 2.01 5.47
CA PHE A 46 -2.83 1.80 4.17
C PHE A 46 -3.90 1.56 3.11
N PRO A 47 -3.77 2.12 1.90
CA PRO A 47 -4.66 1.77 0.80
C PRO A 47 -4.57 0.27 0.50
N GLY A 48 -5.71 -0.35 0.24
CA GLY A 48 -5.80 -1.77 -0.08
C GLY A 48 -6.98 -2.46 0.59
N GLY A 49 -7.18 -3.71 0.20
CA GLY A 49 -8.36 -4.46 0.62
C GLY A 49 -8.29 -5.93 0.31
N HIS A 50 -9.46 -6.56 0.32
CA HIS A 50 -9.59 -8.00 0.09
C HIS A 50 -9.43 -8.35 -1.38
N ILE A 51 -8.81 -9.50 -1.63
CA ILE A 51 -8.72 -10.04 -2.99
C ILE A 51 -10.03 -10.76 -3.31
N GLU A 52 -10.66 -10.42 -4.44
CA GLU A 52 -11.88 -11.08 -4.88
C GLU A 52 -11.59 -12.41 -5.60
N GLU A 53 -12.64 -13.23 -5.76
CA GLU A 53 -12.49 -14.54 -6.39
C GLU A 53 -12.07 -14.42 -7.86
N GLY A 54 -10.90 -14.98 -8.19
CA GLY A 54 -10.34 -14.95 -9.54
C GLY A 54 -9.41 -13.76 -9.82
N GLU A 55 -9.24 -12.84 -8.87
CA GLU A 55 -8.25 -11.77 -8.96
C GLU A 55 -6.85 -12.26 -8.53
N THR A 56 -5.82 -11.73 -9.19
CA THR A 56 -4.45 -11.81 -8.67
C THR A 56 -4.24 -10.72 -7.61
N PRO A 57 -3.31 -10.92 -6.64
CA PRO A 57 -2.99 -9.90 -5.64
C PRO A 57 -2.59 -8.55 -6.25
N GLN A 58 -1.93 -8.58 -7.41
CA GLN A 58 -1.60 -7.38 -8.15
C GLN A 58 -2.86 -6.67 -8.68
N GLN A 59 -3.77 -7.41 -9.33
CA GLN A 59 -5.03 -6.83 -9.83
C GLN A 59 -5.88 -6.24 -8.71
N ALA A 60 -6.00 -6.95 -7.58
CA ALA A 60 -6.70 -6.45 -6.42
C ALA A 60 -6.07 -5.15 -5.91
N LEU A 61 -4.74 -5.08 -5.80
CA LEU A 61 -4.06 -3.87 -5.33
C LEU A 61 -4.23 -2.69 -6.29
N GLU A 62 -4.12 -2.92 -7.60
CA GLU A 62 -4.34 -1.89 -8.62
C GLU A 62 -5.79 -1.39 -8.62
N ARG A 63 -6.76 -2.29 -8.42
CA ARG A 63 -8.18 -1.95 -8.29
C ARG A 63 -8.42 -1.09 -7.05
N GLU A 64 -7.97 -1.53 -5.88
CA GLU A 64 -8.15 -0.80 -4.61
C GLU A 64 -7.47 0.58 -4.65
N LEU A 65 -6.27 0.70 -5.23
CA LEU A 65 -5.63 2.01 -5.45
C LEU A 65 -6.47 2.91 -6.38
N GLY A 66 -7.04 2.34 -7.45
CA GLY A 66 -7.94 3.08 -8.33
C GLY A 66 -9.17 3.61 -7.60
N GLU A 67 -9.77 2.79 -6.73
CA GLU A 67 -11.02 3.12 -6.02
C GLU A 67 -10.80 4.03 -4.81
N GLU A 68 -9.79 3.78 -3.98
CA GLU A 68 -9.56 4.52 -2.74
C GLU A 68 -8.66 5.74 -2.91
N VAL A 69 -7.72 5.66 -3.85
CA VAL A 69 -6.69 6.69 -4.06
C VAL A 69 -6.98 7.52 -5.32
N GLY A 70 -7.76 6.98 -6.27
CA GLY A 70 -8.09 7.67 -7.52
C GLY A 70 -6.92 7.70 -8.51
N GLY A 71 -5.94 6.80 -8.36
CA GLY A 71 -4.75 6.76 -9.20
C GLY A 71 -4.12 5.37 -9.25
N CYS A 72 -3.14 5.21 -10.14
CA CYS A 72 -2.38 3.97 -10.32
C CYS A 72 -0.90 4.23 -10.04
N GLY A 73 -0.19 3.20 -9.58
CA GLY A 73 1.25 3.25 -9.33
C GLY A 73 1.96 2.00 -9.84
N GLU A 74 3.29 2.06 -9.87
CA GLU A 74 4.13 0.94 -10.25
C GLU A 74 4.51 0.13 -9.01
N ILE A 75 4.21 -1.17 -9.02
CA ILE A 75 4.53 -2.07 -7.91
C ILE A 75 5.98 -2.56 -8.09
N LEU A 76 6.89 -2.12 -7.21
CA LEU A 76 8.31 -2.47 -7.29
C LEU A 76 8.65 -3.77 -6.56
N ALA A 77 8.02 -4.02 -5.42
CA ALA A 77 8.34 -5.17 -4.57
C ALA A 77 7.11 -5.64 -3.79
N TRP A 78 7.17 -6.88 -3.30
CA TRP A 78 6.12 -7.47 -2.47
C TRP A 78 6.71 -8.04 -1.18
N ASN A 79 6.20 -7.59 -0.03
CA ASN A 79 6.41 -8.25 1.24
C ASN A 79 5.32 -9.32 1.44
N LYS A 80 5.71 -10.58 1.28
CA LYS A 80 4.81 -11.75 1.37
C LYS A 80 4.88 -12.46 2.72
N THR A 81 5.74 -12.00 3.62
CA THR A 81 6.08 -12.68 4.87
C THR A 81 5.66 -11.90 6.11
N TYR A 82 5.40 -10.60 5.98
CA TYR A 82 5.01 -9.76 7.11
C TYR A 82 3.65 -10.16 7.68
N TYR A 83 2.64 -10.27 6.81
CA TYR A 83 1.34 -10.82 7.21
C TYR A 83 1.19 -12.27 6.78
N PRO A 84 0.65 -13.16 7.64
CA PRO A 84 0.46 -14.57 7.30
C PRO A 84 -0.57 -14.79 6.20
N ASN A 85 -1.52 -13.86 6.02
CA ASN A 85 -2.58 -13.93 5.00
C ASN A 85 -2.67 -12.65 4.16
N GLY A 86 -1.64 -11.81 4.18
CA GLY A 86 -1.67 -10.51 3.51
C GLY A 86 -0.34 -10.19 2.85
N TRP A 87 -0.38 -9.57 1.69
CA TRP A 87 0.85 -9.11 1.03
C TRP A 87 0.88 -7.59 0.99
N VAL A 88 2.04 -7.01 1.25
CA VAL A 88 2.26 -5.57 1.14
C VAL A 88 3.05 -5.29 -0.13
N GLY A 89 2.44 -4.58 -1.08
CA GLY A 89 3.11 -4.11 -2.29
C GLY A 89 3.79 -2.77 -2.02
N LEU A 90 5.06 -2.64 -2.35
CA LEU A 90 5.72 -1.33 -2.46
C LEU A 90 5.29 -0.72 -3.78
N VAL A 91 4.59 0.40 -3.71
CA VAL A 91 4.03 1.09 -4.88
C VAL A 91 4.68 2.45 -5.02
N VAL A 92 5.18 2.75 -6.20
CA VAL A 92 5.74 4.05 -6.55
C VAL A 92 4.79 4.77 -7.48
N VAL A 93 4.37 5.96 -7.06
CA VAL A 93 3.45 6.82 -7.83
C VAL A 93 4.17 8.05 -8.34
N ASP A 94 3.69 8.59 -9.46
CA ASP A 94 4.25 9.81 -10.04
C ASP A 94 3.67 11.04 -9.34
N ASP A 95 4.48 11.70 -8.51
CA ASP A 95 4.06 12.86 -7.70
C ASP A 95 4.04 14.17 -8.49
N GLU A 96 4.35 14.16 -9.79
CA GLU A 96 4.21 15.33 -10.65
C GLU A 96 2.80 15.45 -11.28
N ASN A 97 1.99 14.40 -11.18
CA ASN A 97 0.66 14.31 -11.78
C ASN A 97 -0.45 14.21 -10.74
N LEU A 98 -1.64 14.72 -11.10
CA LEU A 98 -2.83 14.58 -10.27
C LEU A 98 -3.27 13.10 -10.20
N PRO A 99 -3.78 12.64 -9.04
CA PRO A 99 -3.99 13.41 -7.81
C PRO A 99 -2.75 13.48 -6.89
N PHE A 100 -1.68 12.73 -7.19
CA PHE A 100 -0.53 12.55 -6.32
C PHE A 100 0.32 13.82 -6.09
N SER A 101 0.22 14.80 -6.98
CA SER A 101 0.84 16.12 -6.80
C SER A 101 0.21 16.95 -5.67
N GLU A 102 -1.02 16.61 -5.26
CA GLU A 102 -1.69 17.28 -4.15
C GLU A 102 -1.23 16.68 -2.81
N PRO A 103 -1.07 17.49 -1.75
CA PRO A 103 -0.72 16.98 -0.42
C PRO A 103 -1.85 16.14 0.19
N THR A 104 -3.10 16.43 -0.18
CA THR A 104 -4.29 15.70 0.25
C THR A 104 -5.42 15.92 -0.73
N TRP A 105 -6.25 14.90 -0.93
CA TRP A 105 -7.43 14.96 -1.78
C TRP A 105 -8.51 14.02 -1.25
N GLU A 106 -9.74 14.17 -1.75
CA GLU A 106 -10.88 13.33 -1.37
C GLU A 106 -11.31 12.50 -2.57
N VAL A 107 -11.51 11.21 -2.35
CA VAL A 107 -12.00 10.29 -3.38
C VAL A 107 -13.48 9.99 -3.11
N ILE A 108 -14.31 10.24 -4.11
CA ILE A 108 -15.76 10.06 -4.04
C ILE A 108 -16.07 8.63 -4.49
N ASP A 109 -15.91 7.68 -3.57
CA ASP A 109 -16.40 6.31 -3.73
C ASP A 109 -17.60 6.02 -2.80
N GLN A 110 -17.99 4.76 -2.63
CA GLN A 110 -19.08 4.33 -1.75
C GLN A 110 -18.87 4.71 -0.28
N HIS A 111 -17.61 4.93 0.12
CA HIS A 111 -17.21 5.51 1.40
C HIS A 111 -16.24 6.66 1.12
N VAL A 112 -16.69 7.91 1.25
CA VAL A 112 -15.80 9.09 1.11
C VAL A 112 -14.56 8.89 1.97
N SER A 113 -13.41 8.82 1.29
CA SER A 113 -12.12 8.57 1.92
C SER A 113 -11.20 9.75 1.64
N THR A 114 -10.56 10.26 2.69
CA THR A 114 -9.57 11.32 2.55
C THR A 114 -8.21 10.69 2.34
N VAL A 115 -7.52 11.07 1.28
CA VAL A 115 -6.19 10.59 0.95
C VAL A 115 -5.18 11.67 1.28
N LYS A 116 -4.08 11.30 1.93
CA LYS A 116 -3.08 12.27 2.35
C LYS A 116 -1.66 11.69 2.38
N TRP A 117 -0.71 12.52 1.99
CA TRP A 117 0.71 12.28 2.21
C TRP A 117 1.12 12.60 3.64
N PHE A 118 1.76 11.63 4.28
CA PHE A 118 2.33 11.77 5.62
C PHE A 118 3.86 11.73 5.55
N THR A 119 4.48 12.82 5.98
CA THR A 119 5.92 12.91 6.26
C THR A 119 6.24 12.46 7.68
N GLU A 120 5.23 12.34 8.53
CA GLU A 120 5.31 11.87 9.91
C GLU A 120 4.07 11.00 10.20
N LEU A 121 4.24 9.93 10.98
CA LEU A 121 3.17 8.97 11.23
C LEU A 121 2.00 9.62 12.00
N PRO A 122 0.76 9.51 11.52
CA PRO A 122 -0.40 9.97 12.27
C PRO A 122 -0.66 9.11 13.52
N GLU A 123 -1.51 9.61 14.41
CA GLU A 123 -2.04 8.81 15.51
C GLU A 123 -2.98 7.75 14.95
N PHE A 124 -2.52 6.49 14.94
CA PHE A 124 -3.32 5.37 14.47
C PHE A 124 -4.35 4.96 15.52
N THR A 125 -5.60 4.87 15.10
CA THR A 125 -6.72 4.39 15.92
C THR A 125 -6.93 2.89 15.81
N HIS A 126 -6.61 2.30 14.65
CA HIS A 126 -6.81 0.89 14.37
C HIS A 126 -5.53 0.12 14.04
N TRP A 127 -4.51 0.84 13.58
CA TRP A 127 -3.22 0.31 13.16
C TRP A 127 -2.19 0.40 14.28
N ASP A 128 -1.33 -0.61 14.42
CA ASP A 128 -0.22 -0.49 15.36
C ASP A 128 0.91 0.31 14.69
N ILE A 129 1.37 1.38 15.34
CA ILE A 129 2.48 2.22 14.84
C ILE A 129 3.70 1.35 14.51
N GLN A 130 3.91 0.26 15.27
CA GLN A 130 5.02 -0.63 15.07
C GLN A 130 4.99 -1.32 13.71
N GLU A 131 3.79 -1.57 13.14
CA GLU A 131 3.64 -2.17 11.82
C GLU A 131 4.13 -1.25 10.73
N VAL A 132 3.74 0.03 10.79
CA VAL A 132 4.20 1.02 9.81
C VAL A 132 5.71 1.19 9.90
N VAL A 133 6.25 1.20 11.11
CA VAL A 133 7.70 1.28 11.35
C VAL A 133 8.44 0.06 10.77
N ASP A 134 7.91 -1.15 10.92
CA ASP A 134 8.55 -2.35 10.37
C ASP A 134 8.51 -2.37 8.84
N LEU A 135 7.37 -2.03 8.25
CA LEU A 135 7.23 -1.91 6.79
C LEU A 135 8.13 -0.79 6.21
N SER A 136 8.29 0.32 6.93
CA SER A 136 9.24 1.37 6.57
C SER A 136 10.70 0.88 6.59
N LYS A 137 11.07 0.04 7.56
CA LYS A 137 12.41 -0.58 7.61
C LYS A 137 12.60 -1.60 6.50
N TRP A 138 11.55 -2.34 6.17
CA TRP A 138 11.57 -3.26 5.03
C TRP A 138 11.84 -2.51 3.73
N LEU A 139 11.16 -1.39 3.47
CA LEU A 139 11.45 -0.52 2.32
C LEU A 139 12.92 -0.07 2.30
N ASP A 140 13.41 0.43 3.45
CA ASP A 140 14.82 0.85 3.58
C ASP A 140 15.81 -0.28 3.25
N SER A 141 15.48 -1.52 3.64
CA SER A 141 16.29 -2.70 3.32
C SER A 141 16.28 -3.05 1.82
N ILE A 142 15.22 -2.70 1.08
CA ILE A 142 15.15 -2.90 -0.37
C ILE A 142 16.03 -1.86 -1.08
N GLU A 143 15.90 -0.59 -0.72
CA GLU A 143 16.74 0.50 -1.26
C GLU A 143 18.24 0.23 -1.04
N LEU A 144 18.61 -0.27 0.16
CA LEU A 144 19.99 -0.65 0.51
C LEU A 144 20.48 -1.94 -0.17
N GLY A 145 19.59 -2.72 -0.78
CA GLY A 145 19.93 -3.97 -1.47
C GLY A 145 20.29 -3.81 -2.95
N HIS A 146 20.16 -2.60 -3.50
CA HIS A 146 20.57 -2.25 -4.86
C HIS A 146 21.95 -1.57 -4.86
N GLU A 147 22.99 -2.31 -4.45
CA GLU A 147 24.41 -1.96 -4.66
C GLU A 147 25.07 -2.90 -5.68
#